data_AF-A0A2H0W1I2-F1
#
_entry.id   AF-A0A2H0W1I2-F1
#
_cell.length_a   1.000
_cell.length_b   1.000
_cell.length_c   1.000
_cell.angle_alpha   90.00
_cell.angle_beta   90.00
_cell.angle_gamma   90.00
#
_symmetry.space_group_name_H-M   'P 1'
#
loop_
_entity.id
_entity.type
_entity.pdbx_description
1 polymer ?
#
loop_
_entity_poly.entity_id
_entity_poly.type
_entity_poly.pdbx_seq_one_letter_code
_entity_poly.pdbx_strand_id
1 'polypeptide(L)'
;MLYHKLKSTPAAIFGLTVAEVIFMQSPFWGYYFYFIYSPIFNLFNRFPHLSWLNEFFVVHITTSKFLLLNLIKPAGEILALIGMALFAIHAVYLYWVKIWFDKRATKLLYKYFAHPQYISLILAGGGLTLAWPRFLNLVLFAVLIIFYVLLGKTETITSASNIEAQKATLIKLTSAIALILVIGFGLRYASVSTLNLTELNSTSILVLDSKDDVSSLDSNLAVLPVSENDIVYLMTKRHTFEHLLIDMGVDYKIYKNFTFPNAEYYIAIVNCENCSNHTPVTALSANRRLGNVFFLNSHNQKFEILPLPNNMFFSPAIVPLL
;
A
#
# COMPACT_ATOMS: atom_id res chain seq x y z
N MET A 1 -27.24 -25.49 9.87
CA MET A 1 -26.01 -25.08 10.59
C MET A 1 -25.04 -24.25 9.74
N LEU A 2 -24.77 -24.63 8.48
CA LEU A 2 -23.84 -23.93 7.58
C LEU A 2 -24.20 -22.46 7.31
N TYR A 3 -25.49 -22.18 7.07
CA TYR A 3 -26.01 -20.84 6.76
C TYR A 3 -25.78 -19.81 7.88
N HIS A 4 -25.94 -20.22 9.14
CA HIS A 4 -25.76 -19.32 10.29
C HIS A 4 -24.29 -18.97 10.51
N LYS A 5 -23.36 -19.88 10.17
CA LYS A 5 -21.91 -19.59 10.15
C LYS A 5 -21.56 -18.63 9.02
N LEU A 6 -22.19 -18.78 7.85
CA LEU A 6 -21.94 -17.93 6.68
C LEU A 6 -22.31 -16.45 6.90
N LYS A 7 -23.33 -16.18 7.72
CA LYS A 7 -23.84 -14.81 7.93
C LYS A 7 -22.91 -13.89 8.71
N SER A 8 -22.13 -14.43 9.65
CA SER A 8 -21.15 -13.65 10.43
C SER A 8 -19.78 -13.56 9.72
N THR A 9 -19.52 -14.39 8.71
CA THR A 9 -18.22 -14.47 8.05
C THR A 9 -17.79 -13.16 7.36
N PRO A 10 -18.65 -12.43 6.61
CA PRO A 10 -18.24 -11.19 5.95
C PRO A 10 -17.84 -10.10 6.94
N ALA A 11 -18.57 -9.97 8.05
CA ALA A 11 -18.23 -9.02 9.09
C ALA A 11 -16.88 -9.37 9.75
N ALA A 12 -16.61 -10.66 9.94
CA ALA A 12 -15.30 -11.12 10.42
C ALA A 12 -14.18 -10.83 9.41
N ILE A 13 -14.41 -11.08 8.11
CA ILE A 13 -13.44 -10.78 7.04
C ILE A 13 -13.15 -9.28 6.99
N PHE A 14 -14.19 -8.43 7.00
CA PHE A 14 -14.01 -6.99 7.04
C PHE A 14 -13.30 -6.53 8.31
N GLY A 15 -13.65 -7.13 9.46
CA GLY A 15 -12.96 -6.89 10.72
C GLY A 15 -11.48 -7.25 10.65
N LEU A 16 -11.12 -8.35 9.96
CA LEU A 16 -9.72 -8.70 9.69
C LEU A 16 -9.03 -7.68 8.77
N THR A 17 -9.71 -7.15 7.76
CA THR A 17 -9.18 -6.06 6.91
C THR A 17 -8.87 -4.81 7.74
N VAL A 18 -9.79 -4.41 8.61
CA VAL A 18 -9.56 -3.26 9.50
C VAL A 18 -8.46 -3.56 10.52
N ALA A 19 -8.44 -4.76 11.08
CA ALA A 19 -7.42 -5.19 12.04
C ALA A 19 -6.03 -5.20 11.42
N GLU A 20 -5.89 -5.61 10.16
CA GLU A 20 -4.63 -5.53 9.42
C GLU A 20 -4.13 -4.07 9.37
N VAL A 21 -5.00 -3.14 8.98
CA VAL A 21 -4.65 -1.71 8.90
C VAL A 21 -4.20 -1.17 10.25
N ILE A 22 -4.90 -1.53 11.33
CA ILE A 22 -4.55 -1.12 12.70
C ILE A 22 -3.23 -1.76 13.14
N PHE A 23 -3.05 -3.06 12.89
CA PHE A 23 -1.85 -3.79 13.29
C PHE A 23 -0.61 -3.27 12.56
N MET A 24 -0.78 -2.88 11.29
CA MET A 24 0.27 -2.21 10.54
C MET A 24 0.60 -0.83 11.12
N GLN A 25 -0.38 0.00 11.51
CA GLN A 25 -0.04 1.25 12.18
C GLN A 25 0.54 1.09 13.59
N SER A 26 0.53 -0.13 14.13
CA SER A 26 1.06 -0.43 15.45
C SER A 26 2.59 -0.59 15.44
N PRO A 27 3.25 -0.49 16.61
CA PRO A 27 4.69 -0.77 16.72
C PRO A 27 5.06 -2.22 16.38
N PHE A 28 4.09 -3.11 16.20
CA PHE A 28 4.30 -4.52 15.87
C PHE A 28 4.38 -4.80 14.35
N TRP A 29 4.28 -3.76 13.49
CA TRP A 29 4.39 -3.90 12.02
C TRP A 29 5.56 -4.80 11.62
N GLY A 30 6.75 -4.56 12.17
CA GLY A 30 7.98 -5.23 11.75
C GLY A 30 7.84 -6.75 11.85
N TYR A 31 7.37 -7.23 13.01
CA TYR A 31 7.17 -8.66 13.25
C TYR A 31 6.15 -9.26 12.26
N TYR A 32 5.04 -8.56 12.05
CA TYR A 32 3.99 -9.01 11.14
C TYR A 32 4.43 -9.03 9.68
N PHE A 33 5.20 -8.03 9.26
CA PHE A 33 5.79 -7.97 7.93
C PHE A 33 6.79 -9.12 7.71
N TYR A 34 7.71 -9.35 8.65
CA TYR A 34 8.70 -10.41 8.51
C TYR A 34 8.09 -11.81 8.58
N PHE A 35 7.09 -12.03 9.43
CA PHE A 35 6.52 -13.36 9.62
C PHE A 35 5.50 -13.74 8.54
N ILE A 36 4.64 -12.80 8.13
CA ILE A 36 3.53 -13.09 7.20
C ILE A 36 3.87 -12.66 5.77
N TYR A 37 4.41 -11.46 5.59
CA TYR A 37 4.63 -10.91 4.25
C TYR A 37 5.91 -11.43 3.60
N SER A 38 7.01 -11.58 4.35
CA SER A 38 8.30 -12.02 3.80
C SER A 38 8.22 -13.36 3.05
N PRO A 39 7.57 -14.44 3.57
CA PRO A 39 7.46 -15.69 2.83
C PRO A 39 6.70 -15.54 1.50
N ILE A 40 5.65 -14.71 1.47
CA ILE A 40 4.84 -14.45 0.28
C ILE A 40 5.65 -13.64 -0.75
N PHE A 41 6.37 -12.62 -0.30
CA PHE A 41 7.21 -11.81 -1.18
C PHE A 41 8.39 -12.60 -1.75
N ASN A 42 9.00 -13.47 -0.93
CA ASN A 42 10.03 -14.39 -1.39
C ASN A 42 9.47 -15.39 -2.41
N LEU A 43 8.23 -15.85 -2.23
CA LEU A 43 7.55 -16.69 -3.23
C LEU A 43 7.35 -15.93 -4.54
N PHE A 44 6.88 -14.68 -4.51
CA PHE A 44 6.71 -13.87 -5.72
C PHE A 44 8.05 -13.58 -6.41
N ASN A 45 9.12 -13.31 -5.67
CA ASN A 45 10.45 -13.08 -6.22
C ASN A 45 11.05 -14.32 -6.91
N ARG A 46 10.62 -15.54 -6.55
CA ARG A 46 11.04 -16.77 -7.26
C ARG A 46 10.48 -16.84 -8.68
N PHE A 47 9.42 -16.09 -8.98
CA PHE A 47 8.77 -16.08 -10.28
C PHE A 47 8.96 -14.70 -10.94
N PRO A 48 9.77 -14.57 -12.01
CA PRO A 48 10.06 -13.28 -12.64
C PRO A 48 8.83 -12.50 -13.11
N HIS A 49 7.74 -13.20 -13.44
CA HIS A 49 6.48 -12.58 -13.86
C HIS A 49 5.59 -12.12 -12.69
N LEU A 50 5.94 -12.46 -11.44
CA LEU A 50 5.23 -12.05 -10.23
C LEU A 50 6.04 -11.08 -9.36
N SER A 51 7.32 -10.86 -9.65
CA SER A 51 8.18 -9.98 -8.85
C SER A 51 7.66 -8.54 -8.77
N TRP A 52 7.01 -8.06 -9.83
CA TRP A 52 6.35 -6.74 -9.86
C TRP A 52 5.23 -6.58 -8.82
N LEU A 53 4.60 -7.68 -8.34
CA LEU A 53 3.61 -7.59 -7.26
C LEU A 53 4.25 -7.06 -5.97
N ASN A 54 5.52 -7.42 -5.69
CA ASN A 54 6.21 -6.91 -4.51
C ASN A 54 6.37 -5.39 -4.57
N GLU A 55 6.78 -4.87 -5.73
CA GLU A 55 6.92 -3.43 -5.96
C GLU A 55 5.58 -2.70 -5.81
N PHE A 56 4.51 -3.30 -6.33
CA PHE A 56 3.17 -2.74 -6.23
C PHE A 56 2.70 -2.61 -4.77
N PHE A 57 2.94 -3.62 -3.94
CA PHE A 57 2.45 -3.67 -2.56
C PHE A 57 3.36 -3.00 -1.53
N VAL A 58 4.66 -2.87 -1.81
CA VAL A 58 5.63 -2.28 -0.86
C VAL A 58 5.67 -0.76 -0.95
N VAL A 59 5.56 -0.19 -2.16
CA VAL A 59 5.78 1.25 -2.33
C VAL A 59 4.54 2.04 -1.91
N HIS A 60 4.41 2.37 -0.62
CA HIS A 60 3.29 3.15 -0.09
C HIS A 60 3.42 4.68 -0.33
N ILE A 61 4.50 5.13 -0.99
CA ILE A 61 5.10 6.45 -0.69
C ILE A 61 5.49 7.25 -1.94
N THR A 62 5.19 6.79 -3.15
CA THR A 62 5.52 7.57 -4.35
C THR A 62 4.38 8.51 -4.71
N THR A 63 4.57 9.81 -4.45
CA THR A 63 3.77 10.87 -5.09
C THR A 63 4.10 10.90 -6.57
N SER A 64 3.08 10.76 -7.42
CA SER A 64 3.25 10.84 -8.87
C SER A 64 3.21 12.30 -9.33
N LYS A 65 3.77 12.62 -10.49
CA LYS A 65 3.57 13.94 -11.12
C LYS A 65 2.12 14.15 -11.58
N PHE A 66 1.40 13.07 -11.83
CA PHE A 66 0.02 13.14 -12.32
C PHE A 66 -0.96 13.40 -11.17
N LEU A 67 -1.71 14.50 -11.28
CA LEU A 67 -2.73 14.90 -10.30
C LEU A 67 -3.73 13.76 -10.03
N LEU A 68 -4.20 13.08 -11.08
CA LEU A 68 -5.15 11.97 -10.96
C LEU A 68 -4.64 10.84 -10.05
N LEU A 69 -3.35 10.50 -10.16
CA LEU A 69 -2.72 9.47 -9.34
C LEU A 69 -2.63 9.88 -7.87
N ASN A 70 -2.33 11.15 -7.61
CA ASN A 70 -2.29 11.69 -6.24
C ASN A 70 -3.69 11.81 -5.60
N LEU A 71 -4.75 11.88 -6.41
CA LEU A 71 -6.13 11.90 -5.93
C LEU A 71 -6.67 10.53 -5.54
N ILE A 72 -6.05 9.42 -5.99
CA ILE A 72 -6.54 8.05 -5.70
C ILE A 72 -6.57 7.78 -4.20
N LYS A 73 -5.49 8.14 -3.48
CA LYS A 73 -5.39 7.92 -2.04
C LYS A 73 -6.48 8.68 -1.25
N PRO A 74 -6.60 10.02 -1.35
CA PRO A 74 -7.64 10.75 -0.61
C PRO A 74 -9.05 10.36 -1.07
N ALA A 75 -9.25 10.06 -2.35
CA ALA A 75 -10.53 9.53 -2.83
C ALA A 75 -10.87 8.19 -2.17
N GLY A 76 -9.89 7.28 -2.04
CA GLY A 76 -10.02 6.02 -1.33
C GLY A 76 -10.38 6.21 0.15
N GLU A 77 -9.73 7.15 0.84
CA GLU A 77 -10.00 7.47 2.25
C GLU A 77 -11.43 8.01 2.44
N ILE A 78 -11.84 8.95 1.59
CA ILE A 78 -13.20 9.49 1.59
C ILE A 78 -14.22 8.38 1.31
N LEU A 79 -13.95 7.52 0.33
CA LEU A 79 -14.83 6.40 -0.02
C LEU A 79 -14.97 5.42 1.13
N ALA A 80 -13.86 5.13 1.83
CA ALA A 80 -13.84 4.27 3.00
C ALA A 80 -14.71 4.85 4.13
N LEU A 81 -14.55 6.14 4.42
CA LEU A 81 -15.33 6.87 5.43
C LEU A 81 -16.82 6.90 5.10
N ILE A 82 -17.19 7.19 3.85
CA ILE A 82 -18.58 7.16 3.39
C ILE A 82 -19.16 5.75 3.55
N GLY A 83 -18.42 4.72 3.16
CA GLY A 83 -18.83 3.32 3.34
C GLY A 83 -19.09 2.97 4.80
N MET A 84 -18.19 3.34 5.72
CA MET A 84 -18.37 3.11 7.15
C MET A 84 -19.55 3.89 7.74
N ALA A 85 -19.71 5.16 7.37
CA ALA A 85 -20.83 5.99 7.84
C ALA A 85 -22.17 5.41 7.38
N LEU A 86 -22.28 5.01 6.12
CA LEU A 86 -23.47 4.35 5.59
C LEU A 86 -23.73 3.03 6.32
N PHE A 87 -22.70 2.22 6.58
CA PHE A 87 -22.86 0.97 7.33
C PHE A 87 -23.45 1.24 8.72
N ALA A 88 -22.90 2.22 9.44
CA ALA A 88 -23.38 2.61 10.77
C ALA A 88 -24.85 3.08 10.74
N ILE A 89 -25.21 3.94 9.79
CA ILE A 89 -26.60 4.41 9.61
C ILE A 89 -27.54 3.22 9.37
N HIS A 90 -27.18 2.29 8.48
CA HIS A 90 -28.01 1.12 8.19
C HIS A 90 -28.07 0.10 9.33
N ALA A 91 -27.00 -0.04 10.11
CA ALA A 91 -26.96 -0.89 11.28
C ALA A 91 -27.87 -0.31 12.38
N VAL A 92 -27.67 0.95 12.74
CA VAL A 92 -28.50 1.65 13.74
C VAL A 92 -29.97 1.58 13.34
N TYR A 93 -30.32 1.88 12.09
CA TYR A 93 -31.70 1.81 11.63
C TYR A 93 -32.30 0.39 11.73
N LEU A 94 -31.55 -0.64 11.32
CA LEU A 94 -32.02 -2.02 11.38
C LEU A 94 -32.30 -2.48 12.82
N TYR A 95 -31.34 -2.23 13.72
CA TYR A 95 -31.49 -2.62 15.12
C TYR A 95 -32.55 -1.78 15.84
N TRP A 96 -32.65 -0.49 15.53
CA TRP A 96 -33.70 0.37 16.06
C TRP A 96 -35.10 -0.14 15.71
N VAL A 97 -35.36 -0.43 14.43
CA VAL A 97 -36.67 -0.93 13.99
C VAL A 97 -36.98 -2.29 14.61
N LYS A 98 -35.97 -3.16 14.72
CA LYS A 98 -36.13 -4.49 15.29
C LYS A 98 -36.45 -4.44 16.79
N ILE A 99 -35.75 -3.60 17.56
CA ILE A 99 -35.91 -3.51 19.01
C ILE A 99 -37.21 -2.82 19.39
N TRP A 100 -37.57 -1.71 18.72
CA TRP A 100 -38.67 -0.86 19.15
C TRP A 100 -40.02 -1.16 18.49
N PHE A 101 -40.01 -1.78 17.31
CA PHE A 101 -41.24 -1.95 16.53
C PHE A 101 -41.52 -3.40 16.12
N ASP A 102 -40.57 -4.32 16.35
CA ASP A 102 -40.62 -5.73 15.89
C ASP A 102 -41.04 -5.87 14.42
N LYS A 103 -40.64 -4.88 13.61
CA LYS A 103 -41.01 -4.76 12.20
C LYS A 103 -39.80 -4.99 11.31
N ARG A 104 -40.07 -5.29 10.03
CA ARG A 104 -39.03 -5.32 9.01
C ARG A 104 -38.60 -3.88 8.65
N ALA A 105 -37.30 -3.65 8.54
CA ALA A 105 -36.76 -2.40 8.03
C ALA A 105 -37.11 -2.23 6.53
N THR A 106 -37.83 -1.17 6.19
CA THR A 106 -38.31 -0.91 4.81
C THR A 106 -37.97 0.49 4.28
N LYS A 107 -37.44 1.40 5.10
CA LYS A 107 -37.05 2.76 4.68
C LYS A 107 -35.56 2.86 4.31
N LEU A 108 -35.13 4.03 3.84
CA LEU A 108 -33.76 4.30 3.36
C LEU A 108 -33.38 3.38 2.20
N LEU A 109 -32.13 2.93 2.14
CA LEU A 109 -31.65 1.99 1.14
C LEU A 109 -32.30 0.61 1.24
N TYR A 110 -33.00 0.27 2.33
CA TYR A 110 -33.81 -0.96 2.40
C TYR A 110 -35.01 -0.96 1.44
N LYS A 111 -35.39 0.20 0.89
CA LYS A 111 -36.37 0.31 -0.20
C LYS A 111 -35.85 -0.27 -1.51
N TYR A 112 -34.54 -0.18 -1.74
CA TYR A 112 -33.89 -0.53 -3.01
C TYR A 112 -33.10 -1.85 -2.91
N PHE A 113 -32.52 -2.13 -1.74
CA PHE A 113 -31.63 -3.27 -1.52
C PHE A 113 -32.08 -4.07 -0.30
N ALA A 114 -32.06 -5.40 -0.38
CA ALA A 114 -32.37 -6.24 0.77
C ALA A 114 -31.34 -6.10 1.89
N HIS A 115 -30.07 -5.88 1.53
CA HIS A 115 -28.94 -5.81 2.48
C HIS A 115 -28.03 -4.61 2.15
N PRO A 116 -28.48 -3.37 2.41
CA PRO A 116 -27.68 -2.18 2.13
C PRO A 116 -26.37 -2.13 2.92
N GLN A 117 -26.31 -2.83 4.06
CA GLN A 117 -25.09 -3.02 4.86
C GLN A 117 -23.95 -3.68 4.06
N TYR A 118 -24.25 -4.64 3.19
CA TYR A 118 -23.23 -5.29 2.38
C TYR A 118 -22.64 -4.32 1.36
N ILE A 119 -23.49 -3.49 0.74
CA ILE A 119 -23.04 -2.43 -0.17
C ILE A 119 -22.15 -1.42 0.56
N SER A 120 -22.53 -1.03 1.77
CA SER A 120 -21.72 -0.13 2.60
C SER A 120 -20.34 -0.72 2.94
N LEU A 121 -20.28 -2.02 3.27
CA LEU A 121 -19.01 -2.72 3.56
C LEU A 121 -18.15 -2.93 2.30
N ILE A 122 -18.78 -3.18 1.15
CA ILE A 122 -18.09 -3.20 -0.13
C ILE A 122 -17.48 -1.83 -0.44
N LEU A 123 -18.24 -0.75 -0.24
CA LEU A 123 -17.76 0.62 -0.44
C LEU A 123 -16.59 0.94 0.50
N ALA A 124 -16.71 0.52 1.77
CA ALA A 124 -15.67 0.70 2.77
C ALA A 124 -14.39 -0.07 2.43
N GLY A 125 -14.51 -1.36 2.10
CA GLY A 125 -13.39 -2.22 1.72
C GLY A 125 -12.70 -1.78 0.42
N GLY A 126 -13.48 -1.32 -0.56
CA GLY A 126 -12.96 -0.77 -1.81
C GLY A 126 -12.18 0.52 -1.57
N GLY A 127 -12.72 1.43 -0.75
CA GLY A 127 -12.02 2.63 -0.32
C GLY A 127 -10.71 2.34 0.42
N LEU A 128 -10.73 1.39 1.36
CA LEU A 128 -9.52 0.94 2.08
C LEU A 128 -8.47 0.35 1.13
N THR A 129 -8.90 -0.41 0.12
CA THR A 129 -7.99 -0.98 -0.88
C THR A 129 -7.35 0.10 -1.76
N LEU A 130 -8.08 1.17 -2.08
CA LEU A 130 -7.56 2.31 -2.86
C LEU A 130 -6.63 3.21 -2.03
N ALA A 131 -7.03 3.53 -0.79
CA ALA A 131 -6.24 4.33 0.12
C ALA A 131 -4.96 3.59 0.55
N TRP A 132 -5.08 2.29 0.76
CA TRP A 132 -4.02 1.43 1.29
C TRP A 132 -3.94 0.09 0.53
N PRO A 133 -3.40 0.12 -0.70
CA PRO A 133 -3.33 -1.06 -1.56
C PRO A 133 -2.25 -2.01 -1.04
N ARG A 134 -2.64 -2.91 -0.16
CA ARG A 134 -1.84 -4.02 0.34
C ARG A 134 -2.38 -5.32 -0.23
N PHE A 135 -1.49 -6.30 -0.32
CA PHE A 135 -1.84 -7.61 -0.86
C PHE A 135 -2.96 -8.25 -0.03
N LEU A 136 -2.82 -8.25 1.29
CA LEU A 136 -3.81 -8.90 2.15
C LEU A 136 -5.15 -8.14 2.16
N ASN A 137 -5.14 -6.80 2.23
CA ASN A 137 -6.36 -5.99 2.05
C ASN A 137 -7.10 -6.32 0.74
N LEU A 138 -6.38 -6.42 -0.37
CA LEU A 138 -6.95 -6.76 -1.68
C LEU A 138 -7.57 -8.18 -1.66
N VAL A 139 -6.84 -9.16 -1.12
CA VAL A 139 -7.30 -10.55 -1.02
C VAL A 139 -8.54 -10.63 -0.13
N LEU A 140 -8.51 -10.02 1.06
CA LEU A 140 -9.64 -9.99 1.98
C LEU A 140 -10.84 -9.28 1.35
N PHE A 141 -10.62 -8.20 0.59
CA PHE A 141 -11.69 -7.53 -0.13
C PHE A 141 -12.28 -8.38 -1.25
N ALA A 142 -11.46 -9.09 -2.03
CA ALA A 142 -11.95 -10.03 -3.04
C ALA A 142 -12.76 -11.17 -2.40
N VAL A 143 -12.27 -11.73 -1.30
CA VAL A 143 -12.97 -12.75 -0.51
C VAL A 143 -14.30 -12.19 0.01
N LEU A 144 -14.31 -10.96 0.55
CA LEU A 144 -15.52 -10.28 1.02
C LEU A 144 -16.58 -10.18 -0.10
N ILE A 145 -16.18 -9.78 -1.30
CA ILE A 145 -17.07 -9.72 -2.47
C ILE A 145 -17.64 -11.11 -2.79
N ILE A 146 -16.80 -12.14 -2.84
CA ILE A 146 -17.24 -13.52 -3.10
C ILE A 146 -18.28 -13.95 -2.06
N PHE A 147 -18.02 -13.72 -0.78
CA PHE A 147 -18.96 -14.03 0.29
C PHE A 147 -20.29 -13.28 0.13
N TYR A 148 -20.27 -12.01 -0.27
CA TYR A 148 -21.51 -11.28 -0.53
C TYR A 148 -22.29 -11.80 -1.73
N VAL A 149 -21.60 -12.25 -2.79
CA VAL A 149 -22.26 -12.92 -3.92
C VAL A 149 -22.90 -14.23 -3.48
N LEU A 150 -22.22 -15.01 -2.65
CA LEU A 150 -22.75 -16.27 -2.13
C LEU A 150 -23.95 -16.05 -1.19
N LEU A 151 -23.83 -15.10 -0.24
CA LEU A 151 -24.90 -14.76 0.70
C LEU A 151 -26.13 -14.22 -0.02
N GLY A 152 -25.94 -13.30 -0.97
CA GLY A 152 -27.02 -12.75 -1.79
C GLY A 152 -27.77 -13.85 -2.55
N LYS A 153 -27.07 -14.85 -3.10
CA LYS A 153 -27.72 -16.02 -3.74
C LYS A 153 -28.56 -16.83 -2.74
N THR A 154 -28.07 -17.05 -1.52
CA THR A 154 -28.82 -17.82 -0.52
C THR A 154 -30.04 -17.09 0.05
N GLU A 155 -29.94 -15.76 0.24
CA GLU A 155 -31.05 -14.95 0.78
C GLU A 155 -32.15 -14.71 -0.26
N THR A 156 -31.79 -14.62 -1.55
CA THR A 156 -32.74 -14.40 -2.66
C THR A 156 -33.61 -15.60 -3.00
N ILE A 157 -33.13 -16.84 -2.79
CA ILE A 157 -33.92 -18.06 -2.99
C ILE A 157 -35.18 -18.07 -2.10
N THR A 158 -35.15 -17.34 -0.98
CA THR A 158 -36.25 -17.28 -0.01
C THR A 158 -37.28 -16.18 -0.33
N SER A 159 -37.01 -15.27 -1.27
CA SER A 159 -37.85 -14.08 -1.51
C SER A 159 -37.99 -13.79 -3.02
N ALA A 160 -39.04 -14.35 -3.62
CA ALA A 160 -39.18 -14.53 -5.08
C ALA A 160 -39.34 -13.25 -5.94
N SER A 161 -39.65 -12.08 -5.37
CA SER A 161 -40.15 -10.94 -6.17
C SER A 161 -39.09 -9.92 -6.64
N ASN A 162 -37.79 -10.12 -6.40
CA ASN A 162 -36.78 -9.10 -6.78
C ASN A 162 -35.39 -9.64 -7.21
N ILE A 163 -35.37 -10.89 -7.67
CA ILE A 163 -34.14 -11.67 -7.89
C ILE A 163 -33.30 -11.11 -9.04
N GLU A 164 -33.91 -10.77 -10.18
CA GLU A 164 -33.17 -10.27 -11.35
C GLU A 164 -32.57 -8.88 -11.14
N ALA A 165 -33.33 -7.97 -10.54
CA ALA A 165 -32.86 -6.61 -10.25
C ALA A 165 -31.67 -6.61 -9.27
N GLN A 166 -31.70 -7.49 -8.25
CA GLN A 166 -30.59 -7.64 -7.31
C GLN A 166 -29.35 -8.26 -7.96
N LYS A 167 -29.52 -9.32 -8.75
CA LYS A 167 -28.41 -9.94 -9.50
C LYS A 167 -27.76 -8.93 -10.44
N ALA A 168 -28.57 -8.19 -11.21
CA ALA A 168 -28.08 -7.18 -12.14
C ALA A 168 -27.33 -6.06 -11.42
N THR A 169 -27.80 -5.62 -10.25
CA THR A 169 -27.12 -4.56 -9.50
C THR A 169 -25.83 -5.04 -8.86
N LEU A 170 -25.81 -6.26 -8.31
CA LEU A 170 -24.60 -6.85 -7.74
C LEU A 170 -23.55 -7.09 -8.83
N ILE A 171 -23.95 -7.57 -10.00
CA ILE A 171 -23.04 -7.72 -11.16
C ILE A 171 -22.51 -6.34 -11.57
N LYS A 172 -23.37 -5.33 -11.75
CA LYS A 172 -22.92 -3.96 -12.08
C LYS A 172 -21.94 -3.41 -11.05
N LEU A 173 -22.21 -3.60 -9.76
CA LEU A 173 -21.35 -3.10 -8.68
C LEU A 173 -20.01 -3.85 -8.64
N THR A 174 -20.04 -5.18 -8.75
CA THR A 174 -18.81 -6.00 -8.77
C THR A 174 -17.98 -5.74 -10.02
N SER A 175 -18.60 -5.57 -11.18
CA SER A 175 -17.91 -5.15 -12.41
C SER A 175 -17.34 -3.74 -12.30
N ALA A 176 -18.06 -2.79 -11.70
CA ALA A 176 -17.55 -1.44 -11.48
C ALA A 176 -16.34 -1.44 -10.52
N ILE A 177 -16.39 -2.24 -9.45
CA ILE A 177 -15.28 -2.39 -8.51
C ILE A 177 -14.09 -3.07 -9.16
N ALA A 178 -14.32 -4.16 -9.91
CA ALA A 178 -13.26 -4.83 -10.65
C ALA A 178 -12.59 -3.87 -11.65
N LEU A 179 -13.38 -3.04 -12.34
CA LEU A 179 -12.87 -2.00 -13.23
C LEU A 179 -12.06 -0.94 -12.48
N ILE A 180 -12.56 -0.44 -11.35
CA ILE A 180 -11.84 0.52 -10.49
C ILE A 180 -10.52 -0.08 -10.01
N LEU A 181 -10.51 -1.34 -9.60
CA LEU A 181 -9.29 -2.05 -9.23
C LEU A 181 -8.36 -2.16 -10.42
N VAL A 182 -8.79 -2.70 -11.56
CA VAL A 182 -7.95 -2.84 -12.77
C VAL A 182 -7.37 -1.51 -13.22
N ILE A 183 -8.17 -0.43 -13.22
CA ILE A 183 -7.70 0.92 -13.55
C ILE A 183 -6.71 1.41 -12.50
N GLY A 184 -7.01 1.25 -11.21
CA GLY A 184 -6.10 1.63 -10.11
C GLY A 184 -4.77 0.88 -10.18
N PHE A 185 -4.81 -0.43 -10.48
CA PHE A 185 -3.63 -1.28 -10.70
C PHE A 185 -2.84 -0.82 -11.93
N GLY A 186 -3.51 -0.61 -13.06
CA GLY A 186 -2.88 -0.17 -14.30
C GLY A 186 -2.24 1.22 -14.17
N LEU A 187 -2.94 2.16 -13.54
CA LEU A 187 -2.43 3.51 -13.28
C LEU A 187 -1.22 3.49 -12.35
N ARG A 188 -1.23 2.65 -11.32
CA ARG A 188 -0.10 2.55 -10.40
C ARG A 188 1.09 1.82 -11.02
N TYR A 189 0.86 0.76 -11.78
CA TYR A 189 1.90 0.13 -12.60
C TYR A 189 2.53 1.14 -13.55
N ALA A 190 1.70 1.92 -14.26
CA ALA A 190 2.16 3.01 -15.10
C ALA A 190 2.96 4.03 -14.29
N SER A 191 2.49 4.44 -13.11
CA SER A 191 3.20 5.38 -12.22
C SER A 191 4.59 4.87 -11.83
N VAL A 192 4.71 3.60 -11.45
CA VAL A 192 6.00 2.97 -11.12
C VAL A 192 6.90 2.90 -12.35
N SER A 193 6.35 2.54 -13.52
CA SER A 193 7.11 2.51 -14.78
C SER A 193 7.53 3.90 -15.29
N THR A 194 6.83 4.97 -14.84
CA THR A 194 7.16 6.36 -15.17
C THR A 194 8.07 7.03 -14.15
N LEU A 195 8.55 6.29 -13.13
CA LEU A 195 9.68 6.76 -12.32
C LEU A 195 10.88 6.89 -13.27
N ASN A 196 11.13 8.12 -13.72
CA ASN A 196 12.21 8.42 -14.64
C ASN A 196 13.54 8.16 -13.94
N LEU A 197 14.15 7.05 -14.31
CA LEU A 197 15.58 6.83 -14.12
C LEU A 197 16.33 7.83 -14.99
N THR A 198 17.15 8.66 -14.37
CA THR A 198 18.10 9.51 -15.07
C THR A 198 19.46 8.88 -14.92
N GLU A 199 19.92 8.17 -15.94
CA GLU A 199 21.31 7.71 -16.00
C GLU A 199 22.23 8.92 -16.15
N LEU A 200 23.19 9.06 -15.23
CA LEU A 200 24.21 10.10 -15.25
C LEU A 200 25.56 9.40 -15.34
N ASN A 201 26.27 9.63 -16.45
CA ASN A 201 27.67 9.26 -16.66
C ASN A 201 28.05 7.87 -16.10
N SER A 202 27.39 6.82 -16.60
CA SER A 202 27.66 5.41 -16.28
C SER A 202 27.18 4.92 -14.91
N THR A 203 26.54 5.77 -14.10
CA THR A 203 25.93 5.38 -12.81
C THR A 203 24.41 5.55 -12.87
N SER A 204 23.69 4.54 -12.37
CA SER A 204 22.22 4.56 -12.33
C SER A 204 21.76 5.39 -11.13
N ILE A 205 21.44 6.66 -11.36
CA ILE A 205 20.87 7.52 -10.32
C ILE A 205 19.34 7.46 -10.39
N LEU A 206 18.72 6.95 -9.34
CA LEU A 206 17.27 6.99 -9.18
C LEU A 206 16.90 8.26 -8.40
N VAL A 207 16.32 9.23 -9.11
CA VAL A 207 15.78 10.44 -8.49
C VAL A 207 14.34 10.17 -8.07
N LEU A 208 14.09 10.15 -6.76
CA LEU A 208 12.78 9.80 -6.20
C LEU A 208 11.82 11.00 -6.09
N ASP A 209 12.30 12.24 -6.17
CA ASP A 209 11.47 13.44 -5.90
C ASP A 209 11.81 14.62 -6.83
N SER A 210 11.12 14.67 -7.97
CA SER A 210 11.09 15.74 -9.00
C SER A 210 12.36 16.00 -9.82
N LYS A 211 12.14 16.44 -11.07
CA LYS A 211 13.14 16.51 -12.16
C LYS A 211 13.73 17.91 -12.35
N ASP A 212 13.11 18.92 -11.74
CA ASP A 212 13.35 20.32 -12.12
C ASP A 212 14.66 20.88 -11.55
N ASP A 213 15.25 20.24 -10.54
CA ASP A 213 16.48 20.71 -9.87
C ASP A 213 17.72 19.82 -10.08
N VAL A 214 17.63 18.70 -10.80
CA VAL A 214 18.78 17.78 -10.91
C VAL A 214 19.91 18.35 -11.80
N SER A 215 19.56 19.20 -12.76
CA SER A 215 20.54 19.80 -13.69
C SER A 215 21.53 20.76 -13.01
N SER A 216 21.17 21.36 -11.87
CA SER A 216 22.08 22.20 -11.08
C SER A 216 23.01 21.39 -10.16
N LEU A 217 22.70 20.10 -9.97
CA LEU A 217 23.41 19.20 -9.06
C LEU A 217 24.62 18.51 -9.72
N ASP A 218 24.72 18.54 -11.05
CA ASP A 218 25.66 17.76 -11.86
C ASP A 218 27.14 18.04 -11.51
N SER A 219 27.48 19.30 -11.18
CA SER A 219 28.84 19.68 -10.79
C SER A 219 29.24 19.21 -9.39
N ASN A 220 28.28 19.04 -8.48
CA ASN A 220 28.53 18.63 -7.09
C ASN A 220 28.44 17.10 -6.92
N LEU A 221 27.69 16.40 -7.78
CA LEU A 221 27.58 14.93 -7.73
C LEU A 221 28.85 14.20 -8.16
N ALA A 222 29.68 14.81 -9.02
CA ALA A 222 30.93 14.23 -9.50
C ALA A 222 31.94 13.91 -8.37
N VAL A 223 31.73 14.44 -7.16
CA VAL A 223 32.61 14.25 -6.00
C VAL A 223 32.22 13.03 -5.16
N LEU A 224 31.05 12.43 -5.39
CA LEU A 224 30.61 11.28 -4.61
C LEU A 224 31.40 10.02 -5.00
N PRO A 225 31.85 9.22 -4.02
CA PRO A 225 32.55 7.96 -4.29
C PRO A 225 31.54 6.88 -4.70
N VAL A 226 31.02 6.98 -5.91
CA VAL A 226 30.02 6.05 -6.48
C VAL A 226 30.73 5.03 -7.35
N SER A 227 30.54 3.73 -7.07
CA SER A 227 30.97 2.64 -7.94
C SER A 227 30.02 2.47 -9.13
N GLU A 228 30.48 1.87 -10.24
CA GLU A 228 29.63 1.56 -11.40
C GLU A 228 28.41 0.67 -11.04
N ASN A 229 28.51 -0.09 -9.94
CA ASN A 229 27.45 -0.98 -9.47
C ASN A 229 26.55 -0.37 -8.38
N ASP A 230 26.83 0.87 -7.97
CA ASP A 230 26.06 1.53 -6.92
C ASP A 230 24.78 2.16 -7.50
N ILE A 231 23.69 2.05 -6.74
CA ILE A 231 22.44 2.75 -7.05
C ILE A 231 22.32 3.93 -6.09
N VAL A 232 22.15 5.11 -6.68
CA VAL A 232 22.10 6.37 -5.93
C VAL A 232 20.66 6.84 -5.87
N TYR A 233 20.12 6.95 -4.65
CA TYR A 233 18.79 7.50 -4.40
C TYR A 233 18.91 8.97 -4.02
N LEU A 234 18.37 9.86 -4.85
CA LEU A 234 18.28 11.28 -4.55
C LEU A 234 16.89 11.64 -4.04
N MET A 235 16.82 12.27 -2.86
CA MET A 235 15.57 12.64 -2.19
C MET A 235 15.64 14.10 -1.72
N THR A 236 14.67 14.92 -2.11
CA THR A 236 14.60 16.35 -1.71
C THR A 236 13.93 16.54 -0.35
N LYS A 237 12.97 15.67 -0.01
CA LYS A 237 12.23 15.76 1.24
C LYS A 237 12.81 14.82 2.27
N ARG A 238 13.10 15.37 3.46
CA ARG A 238 13.45 14.60 4.67
C ARG A 238 12.51 13.42 4.86
N HIS A 239 11.20 13.65 4.82
CA HIS A 239 10.21 12.60 5.08
C HIS A 239 10.32 11.40 4.10
N THR A 240 10.66 11.65 2.83
CA THR A 240 10.89 10.59 1.84
C THR A 240 12.09 9.73 2.23
N PHE A 241 13.15 10.36 2.73
CA PHE A 241 14.32 9.64 3.23
C PHE A 241 14.03 8.83 4.51
N GLU A 242 13.28 9.40 5.45
CA GLU A 242 12.85 8.69 6.67
C GLU A 242 12.06 7.42 6.31
N HIS A 243 11.15 7.54 5.35
CA HIS A 243 10.38 6.41 4.82
C HIS A 243 11.25 5.37 4.12
N LEU A 244 12.24 5.80 3.33
CA LEU A 244 13.20 4.88 2.73
C LEU A 244 13.93 4.07 3.81
N LEU A 245 14.39 4.70 4.90
CA LEU A 245 15.03 4.00 6.01
C LEU A 245 14.09 2.95 6.65
N ILE A 246 12.81 3.31 6.84
CA ILE A 246 11.78 2.39 7.37
C ILE A 246 11.58 1.21 6.41
N ASP A 247 11.47 1.45 5.12
CA ASP A 247 11.29 0.42 4.09
C ASP A 247 12.52 -0.51 3.98
N MET A 248 13.72 0.03 4.21
CA MET A 248 14.94 -0.76 4.31
C MET A 248 14.99 -1.58 5.60
N GLY A 249 14.10 -1.31 6.56
CA GLY A 249 13.88 -2.08 7.79
C GLY A 249 14.59 -1.53 9.03
N VAL A 250 15.03 -0.27 9.00
CA VAL A 250 15.65 0.40 10.16
C VAL A 250 14.66 0.47 11.33
N ASP A 251 15.11 0.12 12.55
CA ASP A 251 14.28 0.16 13.75
C ASP A 251 13.81 1.60 14.04
N TYR A 252 12.49 1.77 14.18
CA TYR A 252 11.84 3.03 14.50
C TYR A 252 12.44 3.73 15.74
N LYS A 253 12.90 2.99 16.76
CA LYS A 253 13.52 3.58 17.96
C LYS A 253 14.86 4.25 17.66
N ILE A 254 15.65 3.66 16.76
CA ILE A 254 16.94 4.20 16.34
C ILE A 254 16.68 5.46 15.50
N TYR A 255 15.76 5.36 14.55
CA TYR A 255 15.33 6.46 13.69
C TYR A 255 14.74 7.65 14.47
N LYS A 256 13.83 7.42 15.42
CA LYS A 256 13.13 8.48 16.17
C LYS A 256 14.08 9.34 17.03
N ASN A 257 15.15 8.72 17.53
CA ASN A 257 16.15 9.39 18.35
C ASN A 257 17.25 10.06 17.50
N PHE A 258 17.24 9.86 16.18
CA PHE A 258 18.21 10.43 15.27
C PHE A 258 17.77 11.82 14.81
N THR A 259 18.60 12.83 15.09
CA THR A 259 18.38 14.19 14.62
C THR A 259 18.91 14.34 13.20
N PHE A 260 18.02 14.26 12.21
CA PHE A 260 18.39 14.52 10.82
C PHE A 260 18.73 16.01 10.60
N PRO A 261 19.85 16.30 9.92
CA PRO A 261 20.26 17.67 9.61
C PRO A 261 19.25 18.33 8.65
N ASN A 262 19.13 19.65 8.68
CA ASN A 262 18.29 20.35 7.71
C ASN A 262 19.01 20.44 6.36
N ALA A 263 18.77 19.44 5.52
CA ALA A 263 19.40 19.28 4.22
C ALA A 263 18.43 19.58 3.07
N GLU A 264 18.96 20.13 1.99
CA GLU A 264 18.21 20.35 0.74
C GLU A 264 18.00 19.05 -0.03
N TYR A 265 19.00 18.15 0.06
CA TYR A 265 18.96 16.82 -0.55
C TYR A 265 19.54 15.78 0.40
N TYR A 266 18.98 14.58 0.36
CA TYR A 266 19.52 13.36 0.94
C TYR A 266 19.88 12.42 -0.19
N ILE A 267 21.07 11.83 -0.11
CA ILE A 267 21.58 10.87 -1.07
C ILE A 267 21.85 9.58 -0.32
N ALA A 268 21.15 8.51 -0.67
CA ALA A 268 21.46 7.18 -0.16
C ALA A 268 22.14 6.37 -1.27
N ILE A 269 23.34 5.87 -1.00
CA ILE A 269 24.02 4.94 -1.90
C ILE A 269 23.69 3.52 -1.43
N VAL A 270 23.18 2.69 -2.33
CA VAL A 270 22.99 1.26 -2.08
C VAL A 270 24.02 0.51 -2.90
N ASN A 271 24.95 -0.16 -2.21
CA ASN A 271 25.95 -0.98 -2.85
C ASN A 271 25.30 -2.28 -3.32
N CYS A 272 25.36 -2.54 -4.62
CA CYS A 272 24.78 -3.73 -5.19
C CYS A 272 25.77 -4.56 -5.98
N GLU A 273 26.33 -5.58 -5.34
CA GLU A 273 27.30 -6.51 -5.94
C GLU A 273 26.76 -7.30 -7.16
N ASN A 274 25.45 -7.29 -7.43
CA ASN A 274 24.82 -8.12 -8.47
C ASN A 274 23.71 -7.43 -9.28
N CYS A 275 23.71 -6.09 -9.37
CA CYS A 275 22.59 -5.34 -9.98
C CYS A 275 22.61 -5.21 -11.49
N SER A 276 23.65 -5.69 -12.19
CA SER A 276 23.80 -5.51 -13.64
C SER A 276 22.62 -6.06 -14.48
N ASN A 277 21.82 -6.96 -13.92
CA ASN A 277 20.64 -7.56 -14.57
C ASN A 277 19.29 -7.15 -13.96
N HIS A 278 19.27 -6.27 -12.97
CA HIS A 278 18.08 -5.92 -12.20
C HIS A 278 17.63 -4.49 -12.51
N THR A 279 16.32 -4.28 -12.63
CA THR A 279 15.79 -2.90 -12.60
C THR A 279 16.14 -2.28 -11.25
N PRO A 280 16.42 -0.97 -11.17
CA PRO A 280 16.78 -0.34 -9.90
C PRO A 280 15.73 -0.47 -8.80
N VAL A 281 14.46 -0.72 -9.16
CA VAL A 281 13.40 -1.08 -8.20
C VAL A 281 13.60 -2.51 -7.66
N THR A 282 13.84 -3.49 -8.53
CA THR A 282 14.17 -4.87 -8.09
C THR A 282 15.47 -4.93 -7.28
N ALA A 283 16.46 -4.11 -7.61
CA ALA A 283 17.70 -3.96 -6.87
C ALA A 283 17.49 -3.50 -5.42
N LEU A 284 16.61 -2.52 -5.20
CA LEU A 284 16.20 -2.01 -3.89
C LEU A 284 15.60 -3.12 -3.02
N SER A 285 14.83 -4.02 -3.65
CA SER A 285 14.23 -5.17 -2.96
C SER A 285 15.24 -6.29 -2.66
N ALA A 286 16.25 -6.46 -3.52
CA ALA A 286 17.23 -7.54 -3.47
C ALA A 286 18.41 -7.24 -2.54
N ASN A 287 18.83 -5.97 -2.45
CA ASN A 287 19.94 -5.54 -1.60
C ASN A 287 19.49 -4.46 -0.61
N ARG A 288 19.31 -4.86 0.66
CA ARG A 288 18.86 -3.98 1.75
C ARG A 288 20.00 -3.32 2.53
N ARG A 289 21.23 -3.41 2.03
CA ARG A 289 22.38 -2.76 2.69
C ARG A 289 22.51 -1.35 2.15
N LEU A 290 21.95 -0.40 2.90
CA LEU A 290 22.34 1.00 2.79
C LEU A 290 23.86 1.07 2.94
N GLY A 291 24.52 1.68 1.97
CA GLY A 291 25.90 2.11 2.09
C GLY A 291 25.96 3.45 2.80
N ASN A 292 26.89 4.29 2.39
CA ASN A 292 26.99 5.64 2.92
C ASN A 292 25.78 6.47 2.50
N VAL A 293 25.22 7.18 3.47
CA VAL A 293 24.24 8.23 3.22
C VAL A 293 24.95 9.57 3.27
N PHE A 294 24.65 10.42 2.31
CA PHE A 294 25.13 11.79 2.25
C PHE A 294 23.93 12.74 2.35
N PHE A 295 24.18 13.96 2.80
CA PHE A 295 23.20 15.03 2.75
C PHE A 295 23.87 16.31 2.26
N LEU A 296 23.15 17.12 1.49
CA LEU A 296 23.61 18.44 1.07
C LEU A 296 23.28 19.45 2.17
N ASN A 297 24.30 19.93 2.87
CA ASN A 297 24.12 20.91 3.92
C ASN A 297 23.78 22.28 3.28
N SER A 298 22.59 22.79 3.61
CA SER A 298 22.06 24.04 3.05
C SER A 298 22.95 25.26 3.27
N HIS A 299 23.79 25.25 4.31
CA HIS A 299 24.61 26.40 4.68
C HIS A 299 25.92 26.48 3.90
N ASN A 300 26.53 25.34 3.58
CA ASN A 300 27.85 25.28 2.95
C ASN A 300 27.84 24.69 1.54
N GLN A 301 26.69 24.20 1.07
CA GLN A 301 26.52 23.58 -0.25
C GLN A 301 27.53 22.43 -0.49
N LYS A 302 27.89 21.69 0.57
CA LYS A 302 28.77 20.52 0.50
C LYS A 302 28.03 19.27 0.96
N PHE A 303 28.38 18.15 0.31
CA PHE A 303 27.92 16.84 0.74
C PHE A 303 28.70 16.40 1.97
N GLU A 304 27.97 16.10 3.04
CA GLU A 304 28.51 15.55 4.27
C GLU A 304 27.97 14.13 4.46
N ILE A 305 28.81 13.24 5.00
CA ILE A 305 28.37 11.88 5.35
C ILE A 305 27.42 12.00 6.55
N LEU A 306 26.24 11.42 6.43
CA LEU A 306 25.32 11.26 7.54
C LEU A 306 25.80 10.08 8.39
N PRO A 307 26.27 10.30 9.64
CA PRO A 307 26.77 9.22 10.47
C PRO A 307 25.58 8.41 10.99
N LEU A 308 25.11 7.45 10.19
CA LEU A 308 24.12 6.48 10.64
C LEU A 308 24.77 5.60 11.70
N PRO A 309 24.12 5.35 12.85
CA PRO A 309 24.72 4.54 13.90
C PRO A 309 24.94 3.12 13.38
N ASN A 310 26.04 2.47 13.79
CA ASN A 310 26.45 1.16 13.24
C ASN A 310 25.39 0.05 13.40
N ASN A 311 24.45 0.22 14.32
CA ASN A 311 23.30 -0.67 14.55
C ASN A 311 22.11 -0.42 13.60
N MET A 312 22.18 0.60 12.74
CA MET A 312 21.17 0.92 11.73
C MET A 312 21.36 0.09 10.45
N PHE A 313 22.57 -0.43 10.24
CA PHE A 313 22.87 -1.39 9.18
C PHE A 313 22.45 -2.78 9.63
N PHE A 314 21.66 -3.47 8.82
CA PHE A 314 21.27 -4.85 9.09
C PHE A 314 22.51 -5.72 9.31
N SER A 315 22.66 -6.25 10.53
CA SER A 315 23.22 -7.58 10.67
C SER A 315 22.28 -8.51 9.89
N PRO A 316 22.76 -9.31 8.92
CA PRO A 316 21.90 -10.31 8.31
C PRO A 316 21.46 -11.21 9.47
N ALA A 317 20.22 -11.05 9.90
CA ALA A 317 19.56 -12.10 10.63
C ALA A 317 19.50 -13.26 9.63
N ILE A 318 20.54 -14.08 9.66
CA ILE A 318 20.46 -15.48 9.31
C ILE A 318 19.32 -15.98 10.20
N VAL A 319 18.10 -15.93 9.68
CA VAL A 319 17.07 -16.83 10.13
C VAL A 319 17.67 -18.20 9.83
N PRO A 320 18.07 -18.98 10.84
CA PRO A 320 18.53 -20.34 10.55
C PRO A 320 17.38 -20.99 9.80
N LEU A 321 17.65 -21.41 8.56
CA LEU A 321 16.75 -22.27 7.80
C LEU A 321 16.47 -23.48 8.70
N LEU A 322 15.26 -23.51 9.26
CA LEU A 322 14.61 -24.69 9.82
C LEU A 322 13.44 -25.04 8.92
#